data_AF-A0AAD8LQ93-F1
#
_entry.id   AF-A0AAD8LQ93-F1
#
_cell.length_a   1.000
_cell.length_b   1.000
_cell.length_c   1.000
_cell.angle_alpha   90.00
_cell.angle_beta   90.00
_cell.angle_gamma   90.00
#
_symmetry.space_group_name_H-M   'P 1'
#
loop_
_entity.id
_entity.type
_entity.pdbx_description
1 polymer ?
#
loop_
_entity_poly.entity_id
_entity_poly.type
_entity_poly.pdbx_seq_one_letter_code
_entity_poly.pdbx_strand_id
1 'polypeptide(L)'
;MISRKVLFTLLSSLLGFAAGIKNGRDYTGSRKPCGYIRPFLCGFDATRHRLYAGDSRVCAKAEERFYKMITDKHAQVEQLLNDHKSPNDRLQLRLNFVECTANHKLSEMLRRNSTDRAHGLSVIADMKRRTPTRNPKCDNTILSYVDAAEVSKNMANAGFDVIFVNTDELYYGGHISELHRCFLELRKLGRRVRPAIVMKDIILHPIQIAQAAEYRADGVLLNAAILGNALKDMIVSCITMGIEAIVEVHTATDAMRARSMGATHLMVNQWDRVENVLRPTRALEVKEVVGDDATFIAAGGIVSYSQIHELGLIGYDAVVLGRRLVYNDVPDFLAKIKSWRAPCKGILRMSKAMLFDISEKPDEAMVSVKLKEDHHKVLNEMNAFYGNEGHDVAEVMKQEHLTDPSLKKMESEDSSEIPQEIKDMEGNDRVITVTCGNPTNTTFVKNILTTPESPDSMVDANEYFGEQKAEMYQMKWYIERRKWIKRFRDHFKTREDAEKAHVLKQAIEMYTQFKMIGAERMKKRLPHVDIAHMEQVLTDKVKLAYKEAPRDENGNVILPH
;
A
#
# COMPACT_ATOMS: atom_id res chain seq x y z
N MET A 1 34.25 41.53 -9.25
CA MET A 1 34.34 41.64 -7.77
C MET A 1 33.03 41.15 -7.17
N ILE A 2 33.05 40.06 -6.40
CA ILE A 2 31.91 39.58 -5.59
C ILE A 2 32.45 39.36 -4.17
N SER A 3 31.64 39.73 -3.17
CA SER A 3 32.12 40.00 -1.80
C SER A 3 32.60 38.75 -1.04
N ARG A 4 33.73 38.91 -0.31
CA ARG A 4 34.35 37.89 0.56
C ARG A 4 33.45 37.37 1.70
N LYS A 5 32.25 37.91 1.91
CA LYS A 5 31.30 37.46 2.96
C LYS A 5 30.53 36.17 2.64
N VAL A 6 30.37 35.78 1.37
CA VAL A 6 29.60 34.56 1.01
C VAL A 6 30.44 33.27 1.15
N LEU A 7 31.76 33.37 1.01
CA LEU A 7 32.66 32.21 1.12
C LEU A 7 32.85 31.72 2.57
N PHE A 8 32.56 32.58 3.56
CA PHE A 8 32.78 32.26 4.98
C PHE A 8 31.64 31.46 5.62
N THR A 9 30.42 31.52 5.06
CA THR A 9 29.24 30.80 5.59
C THR A 9 29.15 29.34 5.09
N LEU A 10 29.81 29.03 3.97
CA LEU A 10 29.86 27.67 3.40
C LEU A 10 30.98 26.79 3.98
N LEU A 11 31.93 27.39 4.72
CA LEU A 11 33.05 26.68 5.36
C LEU A 11 32.81 26.34 6.83
N SER A 12 31.79 26.93 7.48
CA SER A 12 31.46 26.70 8.89
C SER A 12 30.60 25.46 9.16
N SER A 13 29.99 24.85 8.13
CA SER A 13 29.10 23.68 8.28
C SER A 13 29.78 22.32 8.09
N LEU A 14 31.09 22.27 7.81
CA LEU A 14 31.83 21.05 7.46
C LEU A 14 32.90 20.63 8.48
N LEU A 15 33.12 21.39 9.56
CA LEU A 15 34.25 21.20 10.48
C LEU A 15 33.89 21.28 11.99
N GLY A 16 32.63 20.99 12.33
CA GLY A 16 32.14 21.07 13.71
C GLY A 16 31.56 19.78 14.26
N PHE A 17 32.41 18.78 14.60
CA PHE A 17 32.20 17.87 15.75
C PHE A 17 33.43 16.94 16.01
N ALA A 18 34.60 17.53 16.28
CA ALA A 18 35.79 16.77 16.70
C ALA A 18 36.81 17.59 17.52
N ALA A 19 36.43 18.03 18.74
CA ALA A 19 37.41 18.44 19.77
C ALA A 19 36.76 18.46 21.17
N GLY A 20 37.18 17.54 22.04
CA GLY A 20 36.67 17.44 23.42
C GLY A 20 37.57 16.56 24.29
N ILE A 21 38.89 16.80 24.25
CA ILE A 21 39.87 16.04 25.03
C ILE A 21 40.26 16.83 26.27
N LYS A 22 40.04 16.25 27.47
CA LYS A 22 41.08 16.10 28.52
C LYS A 22 40.52 15.38 29.75
N ASN A 23 40.87 14.12 29.90
CA ASN A 23 41.66 13.64 31.04
C ASN A 23 42.24 12.27 30.65
N GLY A 24 43.55 12.15 30.67
CA GLY A 24 44.26 10.93 30.25
C GLY A 24 44.97 10.25 31.42
N ARG A 25 45.32 8.99 31.22
CA ARG A 25 46.55 8.33 31.72
C ARG A 25 46.86 7.13 30.81
N ASP A 26 48.03 7.22 30.18
CA ASP A 26 49.05 6.18 30.06
C ASP A 26 48.77 4.85 29.34
N TYR A 27 49.50 4.68 28.20
CA TYR A 27 50.48 3.61 27.89
C TYR A 27 50.05 2.11 28.01
N THR A 28 50.37 1.15 27.11
CA THR A 28 51.43 0.99 26.07
C THR A 28 51.02 -0.06 25.00
N GLY A 29 51.56 0.00 23.76
CA GLY A 29 51.78 -1.15 22.83
C GLY A 29 50.52 -1.84 22.25
N SER A 30 50.55 -2.52 21.09
CA SER A 30 51.58 -2.80 20.07
C SER A 30 50.89 -3.01 18.68
N ARG A 31 51.63 -3.33 17.60
CA ARG A 31 51.13 -3.30 16.20
C ARG A 31 50.84 -4.69 15.58
N LYS A 32 49.82 -4.73 14.68
CA LYS A 32 49.49 -5.75 13.62
C LYS A 32 48.82 -7.07 14.07
N PRO A 33 48.13 -7.81 13.17
CA PRO A 33 47.47 -7.45 11.88
C PRO A 33 45.97 -7.90 11.80
N CYS A 34 45.37 -7.85 10.61
CA CYS A 34 43.99 -8.32 10.32
C CYS A 34 43.70 -9.76 10.78
N GLY A 35 42.47 -10.01 11.24
CA GLY A 35 41.95 -11.35 11.49
C GLY A 35 40.43 -11.39 11.67
N TYR A 36 39.77 -12.18 10.81
CA TYR A 36 38.48 -12.88 10.98
C TYR A 36 37.36 -12.27 11.84
N ILE A 37 36.22 -12.00 11.18
CA ILE A 37 34.91 -11.88 11.81
C ILE A 37 34.61 -13.18 12.56
N ARG A 38 34.46 -13.11 13.89
CA ARG A 38 33.88 -14.18 14.72
C ARG A 38 32.39 -13.92 14.96
N PRO A 39 31.54 -14.96 15.01
CA PRO A 39 30.13 -14.79 15.30
C PRO A 39 29.92 -14.34 16.77
N PHE A 40 29.05 -13.36 16.97
CA PHE A 40 28.63 -12.92 18.30
C PHE A 40 27.67 -13.96 18.91
N LEU A 41 28.23 -14.89 19.69
CA LEU A 41 27.48 -15.63 20.71
C LEU A 41 27.13 -14.66 21.85
N CYS A 42 26.00 -13.96 21.71
CA CYS A 42 25.41 -13.25 22.82
C CYS A 42 24.77 -14.28 23.77
N GLY A 43 25.47 -14.60 24.85
CA GLY A 43 24.90 -15.41 25.93
C GLY A 43 23.73 -14.68 26.58
N PHE A 44 22.51 -15.14 26.32
CA PHE A 44 21.32 -14.69 27.05
C PHE A 44 21.25 -15.45 28.38
N ASP A 45 21.41 -14.72 29.49
CA ASP A 45 21.31 -15.28 30.83
C ASP A 45 19.83 -15.53 31.18
N ALA A 46 19.41 -16.80 31.05
CA ALA A 46 18.02 -17.23 31.15
C ALA A 46 17.44 -17.23 32.59
N THR A 47 18.09 -16.57 33.57
CA THR A 47 17.85 -16.82 35.00
C THR A 47 17.41 -15.61 35.84
N ARG A 48 16.47 -14.76 35.36
CA ARG A 48 15.96 -13.66 36.21
C ARG A 48 14.53 -13.13 36.05
N HIS A 49 13.56 -13.95 35.66
CA HIS A 49 12.13 -13.58 35.76
C HIS A 49 11.37 -14.50 36.72
N ARG A 50 10.70 -13.89 37.72
CA ARG A 50 9.95 -14.60 38.77
C ARG A 50 8.71 -15.25 38.19
N LEU A 51 8.63 -16.56 38.33
CA LEU A 51 7.38 -17.32 38.23
C LEU A 51 6.41 -16.84 39.31
N TYR A 52 5.35 -16.14 38.91
CA TYR A 52 4.12 -16.08 39.70
C TYR A 52 3.22 -17.22 39.25
N ALA A 53 3.25 -18.33 40.00
CA ALA A 53 2.28 -19.41 39.84
C ALA A 53 0.90 -18.94 40.34
N GLY A 54 -0.16 -19.23 39.59
CA GLY A 54 -1.53 -18.81 39.92
C GLY A 54 -2.62 -19.64 39.23
N ASP A 55 -3.03 -20.72 39.89
CA ASP A 55 -4.16 -21.65 39.64
C ASP A 55 -4.28 -22.31 38.25
N SER A 56 -4.15 -23.64 38.25
CA SER A 56 -4.16 -24.52 37.07
C SER A 56 -5.59 -24.90 36.60
N ARG A 57 -6.59 -24.02 36.79
CA ARG A 57 -8.01 -24.30 36.50
C ARG A 57 -8.73 -23.23 35.67
N VAL A 58 -8.02 -22.21 35.18
CA VAL A 58 -8.59 -21.17 34.30
C VAL A 58 -8.15 -21.39 32.85
N CYS A 59 -9.09 -21.30 31.92
CA CYS A 59 -8.87 -21.63 30.51
C CYS A 59 -8.17 -20.49 29.74
N ALA A 60 -6.88 -20.70 29.42
CA ALA A 60 -6.14 -20.09 28.30
C ALA A 60 -6.21 -18.55 28.12
N LYS A 61 -5.21 -17.83 28.66
CA LYS A 61 -4.94 -16.44 28.27
C LYS A 61 -4.45 -16.37 26.82
N ALA A 62 -4.91 -15.38 26.04
CA ALA A 62 -4.47 -15.22 24.66
C ALA A 62 -2.99 -14.80 24.55
N GLU A 63 -2.51 -14.03 25.53
CA GLU A 63 -1.09 -13.72 25.76
C GLU A 63 -0.17 -14.96 25.77
N GLU A 64 -0.50 -15.99 26.56
CA GLU A 64 0.29 -17.22 26.67
C GLU A 64 0.43 -17.95 25.33
N ARG A 65 -0.62 -17.91 24.50
CA ARG A 65 -0.60 -18.49 23.15
C ARG A 65 0.29 -17.71 22.21
N PHE A 66 0.29 -16.38 22.31
CA PHE A 66 1.13 -15.52 21.49
C PHE A 66 2.62 -15.72 21.84
N TYR A 67 2.96 -15.78 23.13
CA TYR A 67 4.32 -16.14 23.54
C TYR A 67 4.72 -17.55 23.11
N LYS A 68 3.85 -18.56 23.27
CA LYS A 68 4.14 -19.92 22.79
C LYS A 68 4.44 -19.93 21.28
N MET A 69 3.65 -19.22 20.49
CA MET A 69 3.85 -19.11 19.05
C MET A 69 5.21 -18.47 18.68
N ILE A 70 5.71 -17.51 19.48
CA ILE A 70 7.06 -16.94 19.31
C ILE A 70 8.14 -17.96 19.72
N THR A 71 7.97 -18.66 20.84
CA THR A 71 8.91 -19.69 21.31
C THR A 71 9.03 -20.86 20.32
N ASP A 72 7.90 -21.37 19.81
CA ASP A 72 7.87 -22.42 18.80
C ASP A 72 8.56 -21.94 17.49
N LYS A 73 8.42 -20.65 17.14
CA LYS A 73 9.12 -20.06 15.99
C LYS A 73 10.63 -19.93 16.22
N HIS A 74 11.10 -19.59 17.42
CA HIS A 74 12.53 -19.59 17.74
C HIS A 74 13.16 -20.98 17.49
N ALA A 75 12.51 -22.05 17.97
CA ALA A 75 13.00 -23.42 17.74
C ALA A 75 13.05 -23.78 16.24
N GLN A 76 12.05 -23.38 15.44
CA GLN A 76 12.06 -23.55 13.98
C GLN A 76 13.23 -22.79 13.32
N VAL A 77 13.52 -21.58 13.77
CA VAL A 77 14.61 -20.74 13.25
C VAL A 77 15.98 -21.29 13.64
N GLU A 78 16.14 -21.83 14.85
CA GLU A 78 17.36 -22.54 15.26
C GLU A 78 17.59 -23.81 14.44
N GLN A 79 16.55 -24.61 14.19
CA GLN A 79 16.64 -25.77 13.31
C GLN A 79 17.06 -25.34 11.89
N LEU A 80 16.41 -24.31 11.33
CA LEU A 80 16.73 -23.76 10.01
C LEU A 80 18.20 -23.28 9.92
N LEU A 81 18.73 -22.66 10.97
CA LEU A 81 20.14 -22.25 11.03
C LEU A 81 21.12 -23.44 11.07
N ASN A 82 20.73 -24.54 11.71
CA ASN A 82 21.52 -25.77 11.74
C ASN A 82 21.49 -26.51 10.39
N ASP A 83 20.32 -26.63 9.77
CA ASP A 83 20.12 -27.27 8.47
C ASP A 83 20.90 -26.52 7.35
N HIS A 84 20.89 -25.19 7.41
CA HIS A 84 21.56 -24.31 6.45
C HIS A 84 22.91 -23.78 6.95
N LYS A 85 23.65 -24.56 7.74
CA LYS A 85 24.95 -24.15 8.32
C LYS A 85 26.11 -24.12 7.31
N SER A 86 25.96 -24.75 6.15
CA SER A 86 27.02 -24.80 5.12
C SER A 86 27.26 -23.42 4.50
N PRO A 87 28.52 -22.92 4.42
CA PRO A 87 28.83 -21.63 3.78
C PRO A 87 28.42 -21.54 2.30
N ASN A 88 28.31 -22.70 1.63
CA ASN A 88 27.90 -22.80 0.23
C ASN A 88 26.39 -22.98 0.05
N ASP A 89 25.59 -22.95 1.13
CA ASP A 89 24.14 -23.00 1.02
C ASP A 89 23.56 -21.70 0.45
N ARG A 90 22.44 -21.81 -0.29
CA ARG A 90 21.78 -20.68 -0.94
C ARG A 90 21.37 -19.58 0.03
N LEU A 91 20.89 -19.92 1.23
CA LEU A 91 20.48 -18.93 2.22
C LEU A 91 21.69 -18.21 2.82
N GLN A 92 22.79 -18.92 3.06
CA GLN A 92 24.04 -18.32 3.55
C GLN A 92 24.69 -17.42 2.50
N LEU A 93 24.65 -17.81 1.23
CA LEU A 93 25.09 -16.93 0.15
C LEU A 93 24.22 -15.66 0.09
N ARG A 94 22.88 -15.78 0.13
CA ARG A 94 21.95 -14.64 0.16
C ARG A 94 22.14 -13.72 1.38
N LEU A 95 22.54 -14.27 2.54
CA LEU A 95 22.88 -13.49 3.74
C LEU A 95 24.17 -12.66 3.58
N ASN A 96 25.15 -13.19 2.85
CA ASN A 96 26.47 -12.56 2.71
C ASN A 96 26.58 -11.60 1.51
N PHE A 97 25.69 -11.69 0.52
CA PHE A 97 25.74 -10.86 -0.70
C PHE A 97 24.60 -9.83 -0.76
N VAL A 98 24.99 -8.57 -0.99
CA VAL A 98 24.05 -7.47 -1.24
C VAL A 98 23.55 -7.52 -2.68
N GLU A 99 22.23 -7.50 -2.87
CA GLU A 99 21.61 -7.48 -4.19
C GLU A 99 21.61 -6.07 -4.78
N CYS A 100 22.22 -5.90 -5.95
CA CYS A 100 22.35 -4.58 -6.60
C CYS A 100 21.04 -4.05 -7.20
N THR A 101 19.99 -4.86 -7.26
CA THR A 101 18.69 -4.53 -7.87
C THR A 101 17.56 -4.77 -6.88
N ALA A 102 17.02 -3.69 -6.29
CA ALA A 102 15.88 -3.78 -5.41
C ALA A 102 14.57 -4.01 -6.19
N ASN A 103 13.72 -4.90 -5.69
CA ASN A 103 12.42 -5.21 -6.26
C ASN A 103 11.33 -4.33 -5.63
N HIS A 104 11.04 -3.17 -6.25
CA HIS A 104 10.03 -2.22 -5.77
C HIS A 104 8.58 -2.60 -6.08
N LYS A 105 8.29 -3.90 -6.30
CA LYS A 105 6.98 -4.34 -6.76
C LYS A 105 5.88 -4.16 -5.71
N LEU A 106 6.20 -4.22 -4.42
CA LEU A 106 5.23 -3.96 -3.36
C LEU A 106 4.89 -2.46 -3.31
N SER A 107 5.89 -1.57 -3.37
CA SER A 107 5.68 -0.12 -3.50
C SER A 107 4.86 0.26 -4.74
N GLU A 108 5.12 -0.37 -5.89
CA GLU A 108 4.32 -0.20 -7.12
C GLU A 108 2.84 -0.55 -6.91
N MET A 109 2.54 -1.62 -6.17
CA MET A 109 1.17 -2.14 -5.97
C MET A 109 0.42 -1.49 -4.81
N LEU A 110 1.13 -0.99 -3.80
CA LEU A 110 0.55 -0.15 -2.74
C LEU A 110 0.28 1.30 -3.20
N ARG A 111 0.47 1.60 -4.49
CA ARG A 111 0.00 2.82 -5.19
C ARG A 111 0.26 4.13 -4.45
N ARG A 112 1.44 4.26 -3.82
CA ARG A 112 1.92 5.57 -3.39
C ARG A 112 1.99 6.50 -4.60
N ASN A 113 1.35 7.66 -4.46
CA ASN A 113 1.44 8.85 -5.31
C ASN A 113 0.63 8.81 -6.63
N SER A 114 -0.27 9.79 -6.78
CA SER A 114 0.20 11.16 -6.96
C SER A 114 -0.57 12.15 -6.09
N THR A 115 0.09 13.21 -5.65
CA THR A 115 -0.52 14.39 -5.03
C THR A 115 -1.60 15.04 -5.92
N ASP A 116 -1.51 14.80 -7.22
CA ASP A 116 -2.30 15.44 -8.28
C ASP A 116 -3.41 14.52 -8.84
N ARG A 117 -3.76 13.44 -8.14
CA ARG A 117 -4.86 12.53 -8.50
C ARG A 117 -5.74 12.24 -7.29
N ALA A 118 -6.97 11.79 -7.57
CA ALA A 118 -7.87 11.24 -6.56
C ALA A 118 -7.18 10.14 -5.75
N HIS A 119 -7.39 10.16 -4.44
CA HIS A 119 -6.99 9.11 -3.54
C HIS A 119 -7.84 7.85 -3.79
N GLY A 120 -7.23 6.68 -3.62
CA GLY A 120 -7.85 5.39 -3.89
C GLY A 120 -7.12 4.28 -3.15
N LEU A 121 -7.83 3.20 -2.82
CA LEU A 121 -7.33 2.15 -1.95
C LEU A 121 -6.78 0.96 -2.74
N SER A 122 -5.58 0.51 -2.36
CA SER A 122 -5.08 -0.82 -2.70
C SER A 122 -5.70 -1.87 -1.77
N VAL A 123 -5.84 -3.10 -2.24
CA VAL A 123 -6.46 -4.18 -1.48
C VAL A 123 -5.51 -5.37 -1.39
N ILE A 124 -5.37 -5.88 -0.18
CA ILE A 124 -4.47 -6.97 0.17
C ILE A 124 -5.28 -8.19 0.61
N ALA A 125 -5.02 -9.37 0.03
CA ALA A 125 -5.60 -10.63 0.48
C ALA A 125 -4.71 -11.30 1.54
N ASP A 126 -5.25 -11.63 2.71
CA ASP A 126 -4.58 -12.46 3.74
C ASP A 126 -4.91 -13.94 3.52
N MET A 127 -4.16 -14.58 2.60
CA MET A 127 -4.33 -15.98 2.24
C MET A 127 -3.80 -16.89 3.37
N LYS A 128 -4.73 -17.39 4.18
CA LYS A 128 -4.47 -18.30 5.31
C LYS A 128 -5.51 -19.41 5.38
N ARG A 129 -5.09 -20.62 5.74
CA ARG A 129 -6.02 -21.74 5.96
C ARG A 129 -6.73 -21.64 7.30
N ARG A 130 -6.03 -21.22 8.35
CA ARG A 130 -6.58 -21.07 9.70
C ARG A 130 -6.06 -19.82 10.41
N THR A 131 -6.67 -19.48 11.55
CA THR A 131 -6.21 -18.40 12.45
C THR A 131 -6.03 -18.93 13.88
N PRO A 132 -4.98 -18.52 14.62
CA PRO A 132 -4.81 -18.91 16.03
C PRO A 132 -5.82 -18.23 16.98
N THR A 133 -6.47 -17.17 16.49
CA THR A 133 -7.54 -16.43 17.17
C THR A 133 -8.78 -17.30 17.33
N ARG A 134 -8.98 -17.89 18.51
CA ARG A 134 -10.15 -18.74 18.79
C ARG A 134 -11.43 -17.90 18.83
N ASN A 135 -12.32 -18.12 17.87
CA ASN A 135 -13.73 -17.80 18.07
C ASN A 135 -14.39 -19.00 18.77
N PRO A 136 -15.01 -18.86 19.97
CA PRO A 136 -15.72 -19.96 20.61
C PRO A 136 -16.90 -20.50 19.79
N LYS A 137 -17.48 -19.69 18.89
CA LYS A 137 -18.67 -20.02 18.09
C LYS A 137 -18.38 -20.52 16.66
N CYS A 138 -17.13 -20.51 16.19
CA CYS A 138 -16.78 -20.89 14.81
C CYS A 138 -15.53 -21.76 14.74
N ASP A 139 -15.41 -22.55 13.67
CA ASP A 139 -14.12 -23.17 13.33
C ASP A 139 -13.07 -22.07 13.06
N ASN A 140 -11.81 -22.36 13.40
CA ASN A 140 -10.68 -21.48 13.17
C ASN A 140 -10.20 -21.51 11.71
N THR A 141 -10.73 -22.41 10.89
CA THR A 141 -10.53 -22.47 9.43
C THR A 141 -11.12 -21.24 8.76
N ILE A 142 -10.37 -20.66 7.82
CA ILE A 142 -10.74 -19.45 7.06
C ILE A 142 -10.89 -19.82 5.58
N LEU A 143 -9.82 -20.27 4.93
CA LEU A 143 -9.85 -20.75 3.54
C LEU A 143 -9.55 -22.24 3.48
N SER A 144 -10.43 -23.01 2.86
CA SER A 144 -10.14 -24.39 2.47
C SER A 144 -9.61 -24.41 1.03
N TYR A 145 -8.31 -24.66 0.85
CA TYR A 145 -7.70 -24.77 -0.47
C TYR A 145 -6.56 -25.80 -0.52
N VAL A 146 -6.50 -26.52 -1.64
CA VAL A 146 -5.48 -27.54 -1.92
C VAL A 146 -4.26 -26.91 -2.60
N ASP A 147 -4.45 -26.05 -3.61
CA ASP A 147 -3.36 -25.37 -4.31
C ASP A 147 -3.36 -23.85 -4.10
N ALA A 148 -2.29 -23.34 -3.51
CA ALA A 148 -2.02 -21.91 -3.38
C ALA A 148 -1.90 -21.20 -4.75
N ALA A 149 -1.40 -21.88 -5.79
CA ALA A 149 -1.26 -21.30 -7.12
C ALA A 149 -2.62 -20.88 -7.70
N GLU A 150 -3.60 -21.78 -7.68
CA GLU A 150 -4.96 -21.53 -8.17
C GLU A 150 -5.66 -20.42 -7.38
N VAL A 151 -5.59 -20.47 -6.04
CA VAL A 151 -6.17 -19.41 -5.19
C VAL A 151 -5.51 -18.06 -5.47
N SER A 152 -4.19 -18.00 -5.59
CA SER A 152 -3.48 -16.76 -5.88
C SER A 152 -3.86 -16.15 -7.23
N LYS A 153 -4.08 -17.00 -8.25
CA LYS A 153 -4.59 -16.60 -9.56
C LYS A 153 -6.01 -16.05 -9.48
N ASN A 154 -6.89 -16.71 -8.74
CA ASN A 154 -8.27 -16.26 -8.55
C ASN A 154 -8.30 -14.92 -7.80
N MET A 155 -7.44 -14.72 -6.81
CA MET A 155 -7.24 -13.43 -6.13
C MET A 155 -6.72 -12.34 -7.09
N ALA A 156 -5.75 -12.66 -7.97
CA ALA A 156 -5.26 -11.71 -8.96
C ALA A 156 -6.37 -11.31 -9.96
N ASN A 157 -7.16 -12.28 -10.44
CA ASN A 157 -8.29 -12.04 -11.33
C ASN A 157 -9.42 -11.22 -10.66
N ALA A 158 -9.63 -11.41 -9.35
CA ALA A 158 -10.59 -10.62 -8.57
C ALA A 158 -10.12 -9.18 -8.27
N GLY A 159 -8.86 -8.84 -8.56
CA GLY A 159 -8.36 -7.46 -8.49
C GLY A 159 -7.61 -7.07 -7.21
N PHE A 160 -7.10 -8.03 -6.43
CA PHE A 160 -6.16 -7.74 -5.33
C PHE A 160 -4.82 -7.21 -5.89
N ASP A 161 -4.22 -6.16 -5.28
CA ASP A 161 -2.89 -5.66 -5.68
C ASP A 161 -1.75 -6.36 -4.92
N VAL A 162 -2.04 -6.93 -3.74
CA VAL A 162 -1.06 -7.64 -2.90
C VAL A 162 -1.70 -8.91 -2.33
N ILE A 163 -0.93 -9.99 -2.25
CA ILE A 163 -1.33 -11.26 -1.63
C ILE A 163 -0.32 -11.57 -0.52
N PHE A 164 -0.80 -11.63 0.71
CA PHE A 164 -0.06 -12.13 1.86
C PHE A 164 -0.19 -13.66 1.87
N VAL A 165 0.91 -14.35 1.62
CA VAL A 165 1.00 -15.80 1.71
C VAL A 165 1.48 -16.15 3.10
N ASN A 166 0.64 -16.82 3.88
CA ASN A 166 1.04 -17.29 5.20
C ASN A 166 1.94 -18.53 5.03
N THR A 167 3.12 -18.52 5.67
CA THR A 167 4.08 -19.63 5.58
C THR A 167 4.21 -20.44 6.87
N ASP A 168 3.62 -19.95 7.96
CA ASP A 168 3.58 -20.64 9.24
C ASP A 168 2.66 -21.88 9.21
N GLU A 169 3.27 -23.05 9.34
CA GLU A 169 2.59 -24.34 9.35
C GLU A 169 1.75 -24.54 10.62
N LEU A 170 2.30 -24.28 11.80
CA LEU A 170 1.71 -24.70 13.09
C LEU A 170 0.41 -23.97 13.42
N TYR A 171 0.34 -22.65 13.23
CA TYR A 171 -0.75 -21.79 13.68
C TYR A 171 -1.62 -21.28 12.53
N TYR A 172 -1.04 -20.99 11.37
CA TYR A 172 -1.78 -20.51 10.19
C TYR A 172 -2.06 -21.58 9.13
N GLY A 173 -1.38 -22.73 9.21
CA GLY A 173 -1.56 -23.85 8.28
C GLY A 173 -1.06 -23.53 6.86
N GLY A 174 -0.06 -22.67 6.74
CA GLY A 174 0.66 -22.37 5.50
C GLY A 174 1.86 -23.29 5.28
N HIS A 175 2.68 -23.01 4.26
CA HIS A 175 3.98 -23.68 4.04
C HIS A 175 4.87 -22.82 3.13
N ILE A 176 6.19 -22.83 3.32
CA ILE A 176 7.14 -21.97 2.60
C ILE A 176 7.08 -22.11 1.07
N SER A 177 6.82 -23.32 0.56
CA SER A 177 6.72 -23.58 -0.89
C SER A 177 5.52 -22.91 -1.58
N GLU A 178 4.52 -22.46 -0.82
CA GLU A 178 3.35 -21.75 -1.38
C GLU A 178 3.75 -20.41 -1.99
N LEU A 179 4.76 -19.72 -1.45
CA LEU A 179 5.33 -18.51 -2.05
C LEU A 179 5.76 -18.76 -3.49
N HIS A 180 6.54 -19.82 -3.70
CA HIS A 180 7.08 -20.15 -5.01
C HIS A 180 5.98 -20.63 -5.98
N ARG A 181 5.01 -21.42 -5.50
CA ARG A 181 3.83 -21.83 -6.29
C ARG A 181 3.02 -20.61 -6.76
N CYS A 182 2.72 -19.68 -5.84
CA CYS A 182 2.05 -18.42 -6.18
C CYS A 182 2.86 -17.63 -7.20
N PHE A 183 4.16 -17.45 -6.99
CA PHE A 183 5.03 -16.73 -7.92
C PHE A 183 5.05 -17.35 -9.33
N LEU A 184 5.11 -18.68 -9.45
CA LEU A 184 5.15 -19.39 -10.73
C LEU A 184 3.84 -19.27 -11.54
N GLU A 185 2.69 -19.17 -10.89
CA GLU A 185 1.42 -18.89 -11.58
C GLU A 185 1.29 -17.40 -11.89
N LEU A 186 1.49 -16.54 -10.89
CA LEU A 186 1.28 -15.10 -10.97
C LEU A 186 2.24 -14.40 -11.96
N ARG A 187 3.46 -14.92 -12.16
CA ARG A 187 4.38 -14.37 -13.19
C ARG A 187 3.82 -14.44 -14.62
N LYS A 188 2.83 -15.29 -14.89
CA LYS A 188 2.17 -15.41 -16.21
C LYS A 188 1.35 -14.16 -16.57
N LEU A 189 0.88 -13.40 -15.57
CA LEU A 189 0.08 -12.18 -15.76
C LEU A 189 0.92 -10.94 -16.16
N GLY A 190 2.25 -11.07 -16.22
CA GLY A 190 3.17 -9.98 -16.54
C GLY A 190 3.41 -8.98 -15.40
N ARG A 191 4.58 -8.32 -15.38
CA ARG A 191 5.04 -7.52 -14.21
C ARG A 191 4.06 -6.43 -13.78
N ARG A 192 3.35 -5.78 -14.71
CA ARG A 192 2.46 -4.65 -14.38
C ARG A 192 1.19 -5.07 -13.66
N VAL A 193 0.52 -6.13 -14.14
CA VAL A 193 -0.79 -6.59 -13.65
C VAL A 193 -0.66 -7.52 -12.44
N ARG A 194 0.43 -8.30 -12.37
CA ARG A 194 0.68 -9.23 -11.26
C ARG A 194 0.56 -8.55 -9.88
N PRO A 195 -0.15 -9.11 -8.88
CA PRO A 195 -0.08 -8.63 -7.50
C PRO A 195 1.29 -8.87 -6.87
N ALA A 196 1.68 -8.06 -5.88
CA ALA A 196 2.87 -8.30 -5.07
C ALA A 196 2.63 -9.48 -4.11
N ILE A 197 3.62 -10.34 -3.92
CA ILE A 197 3.56 -11.50 -3.02
C ILE A 197 4.36 -11.15 -1.77
N VAL A 198 3.73 -11.16 -0.60
CA VAL A 198 4.40 -10.89 0.67
C VAL A 198 4.38 -12.14 1.55
N MET A 199 5.54 -12.51 2.08
CA MET A 199 5.64 -13.58 3.06
C MET A 199 5.13 -13.10 4.41
N LYS A 200 4.09 -13.76 4.92
CA LYS A 200 3.50 -13.49 6.22
C LYS A 200 3.84 -14.62 7.19
N ASP A 201 4.81 -14.35 8.04
CA ASP A 201 5.29 -15.24 9.10
C ASP A 201 5.72 -14.39 10.31
N ILE A 202 6.17 -15.04 11.37
CA ILE A 202 6.87 -14.39 12.48
C ILE A 202 8.36 -14.39 12.15
N ILE A 203 8.86 -13.24 11.70
CA ILE A 203 10.26 -13.05 11.35
C ILE A 203 11.05 -12.66 12.61
N LEU A 204 12.03 -13.48 12.94
CA LEU A 204 12.92 -13.34 14.10
C LEU A 204 14.40 -13.22 13.68
N HIS A 205 14.77 -13.76 12.51
CA HIS A 205 16.16 -13.81 12.05
C HIS A 205 16.29 -13.52 10.54
N PRO A 206 17.37 -12.86 10.06
CA PRO A 206 17.51 -12.51 8.65
C PRO A 206 17.55 -13.72 7.70
N ILE A 207 17.83 -14.93 8.18
CA ILE A 207 17.76 -16.15 7.36
C ILE A 207 16.35 -16.41 6.80
N GLN A 208 15.29 -16.00 7.52
CA GLN A 208 13.92 -16.09 7.01
C GLN A 208 13.66 -15.06 5.90
N ILE A 209 14.30 -13.88 5.97
CA ILE A 209 14.28 -12.87 4.90
C ILE A 209 14.99 -13.42 3.66
N ALA A 210 16.11 -14.14 3.86
CA ALA A 210 16.81 -14.84 2.78
C ALA A 210 15.94 -15.95 2.15
N GLN A 211 15.18 -16.71 2.95
CA GLN A 211 14.17 -17.65 2.42
C GLN A 211 13.13 -16.92 1.59
N ALA A 212 12.56 -15.81 2.08
CA ALA A 212 11.56 -15.03 1.33
C ALA A 212 12.09 -14.60 -0.05
N ALA A 213 13.33 -14.10 -0.11
CA ALA A 213 14.00 -13.70 -1.36
C ALA A 213 14.23 -14.90 -2.31
N GLU A 214 14.75 -16.03 -1.82
CA GLU A 214 14.94 -17.25 -2.63
C GLU A 214 13.61 -17.79 -3.18
N TYR A 215 12.56 -17.79 -2.36
CA TYR A 215 11.21 -18.22 -2.75
C TYR A 215 10.42 -17.17 -3.55
N ARG A 216 11.06 -16.05 -3.91
CA ARG A 216 10.54 -14.97 -4.79
C ARG A 216 9.36 -14.18 -4.23
N ALA A 217 9.36 -13.95 -2.92
CA ALA A 217 8.53 -12.90 -2.34
C ALA A 217 8.99 -11.51 -2.81
N ASP A 218 8.04 -10.59 -2.99
CA ASP A 218 8.29 -9.15 -3.22
C ASP A 218 8.53 -8.40 -1.90
N GLY A 219 8.11 -8.98 -0.76
CA GLY A 219 8.37 -8.44 0.57
C GLY A 219 8.06 -9.39 1.72
N VAL A 220 8.29 -8.91 2.95
CA VAL A 220 8.04 -9.65 4.21
C VAL A 220 7.26 -8.80 5.21
N LEU A 221 6.49 -9.47 6.08
CA LEU A 221 5.88 -8.84 7.26
C LEU A 221 6.83 -8.91 8.46
N LEU A 222 7.20 -7.77 9.02
CA LEU A 222 7.99 -7.64 10.25
C LEU A 222 7.08 -7.12 11.36
N ASN A 223 7.10 -7.70 12.57
CA ASN A 223 6.30 -7.19 13.68
C ASN A 223 7.15 -6.33 14.63
N ALA A 224 6.78 -5.07 14.82
CA ALA A 224 7.55 -4.12 15.63
C ALA A 224 7.60 -4.49 17.12
N ALA A 225 6.50 -5.00 17.68
CA ALA A 225 6.41 -5.40 19.07
C ALA A 225 7.24 -6.66 19.38
N ILE A 226 7.36 -7.59 18.43
CA ILE A 226 8.19 -8.79 18.56
C ILE A 226 9.68 -8.45 18.40
N LEU A 227 10.04 -7.66 17.38
CA LEU A 227 11.44 -7.40 17.04
C LEU A 227 12.11 -6.32 17.91
N GLY A 228 11.34 -5.37 18.45
CA GLY A 228 11.86 -4.26 19.25
C GLY A 228 13.01 -3.54 18.54
N ASN A 229 14.18 -3.50 19.16
CA ASN A 229 15.36 -2.84 18.59
C ASN A 229 15.95 -3.55 17.35
N ALA A 230 15.75 -4.86 17.21
CA ALA A 230 16.26 -5.62 16.05
C ALA A 230 15.51 -5.28 14.75
N LEU A 231 14.35 -4.60 14.84
CA LEU A 231 13.56 -4.18 13.68
C LEU A 231 14.37 -3.38 12.67
N LYS A 232 15.27 -2.50 13.13
CA LYS A 232 16.14 -1.71 12.24
C LYS A 232 17.03 -2.61 11.38
N ASP A 233 17.65 -3.61 11.98
CA ASP A 233 18.57 -4.52 11.28
C ASP A 233 17.80 -5.48 10.34
N MET A 234 16.56 -5.84 10.68
CA MET A 234 15.66 -6.57 9.78
C MET A 234 15.22 -5.74 8.57
N ILE A 235 14.91 -4.44 8.76
CA ILE A 235 14.61 -3.52 7.65
C ILE A 235 15.83 -3.38 6.73
N VAL A 236 17.02 -3.19 7.29
CA VAL A 236 18.28 -3.16 6.52
C VAL A 236 18.49 -4.49 5.78
N SER A 237 18.22 -5.63 6.41
CA SER A 237 18.34 -6.96 5.79
C SER A 237 17.37 -7.15 4.61
N CYS A 238 16.16 -6.60 4.68
CA CYS A 238 15.24 -6.60 3.54
C CYS A 238 15.83 -5.80 2.35
N ILE A 239 16.36 -4.61 2.64
CA ILE A 239 16.97 -3.72 1.63
C ILE A 239 18.21 -4.39 1.00
N THR A 240 19.08 -5.03 1.77
CA THR A 240 20.27 -5.71 1.23
C THR A 240 19.92 -6.95 0.41
N MET A 241 18.81 -7.63 0.71
CA MET A 241 18.28 -8.78 -0.05
C MET A 241 17.29 -8.38 -1.14
N GLY A 242 17.19 -7.08 -1.47
CA GLY A 242 16.39 -6.58 -2.59
C GLY A 242 14.86 -6.72 -2.45
N ILE A 243 14.33 -6.95 -1.24
CA ILE A 243 12.87 -7.09 -0.99
C ILE A 243 12.35 -6.02 -0.02
N GLU A 244 11.04 -5.78 -0.03
CA GLU A 244 10.43 -4.70 0.75
C GLU A 244 9.88 -5.17 2.11
N ALA A 245 9.91 -4.31 3.13
CA ALA A 245 9.41 -4.61 4.47
C ALA A 245 8.07 -3.92 4.74
N ILE A 246 7.06 -4.68 5.16
CA ILE A 246 5.85 -4.15 5.82
C ILE A 246 6.04 -4.31 7.32
N VAL A 247 5.94 -3.22 8.08
CA VAL A 247 6.06 -3.28 9.54
C VAL A 247 4.68 -3.25 10.20
N GLU A 248 4.29 -4.37 10.82
CA GLU A 248 3.09 -4.46 11.67
C GLU A 248 3.31 -3.70 12.98
N VAL A 249 2.39 -2.79 13.30
CA VAL A 249 2.37 -1.97 14.52
C VAL A 249 0.99 -2.06 15.18
N HIS A 250 0.98 -1.98 16.52
CA HIS A 250 -0.24 -2.10 17.34
C HIS A 250 -0.58 -0.83 18.12
N THR A 251 0.40 0.06 18.31
CA THR A 251 0.22 1.34 19.02
C THR A 251 0.87 2.51 18.27
N ALA A 252 0.48 3.74 18.59
CA ALA A 252 1.14 4.94 18.08
C ALA A 252 2.63 5.00 18.45
N THR A 253 3.02 4.50 19.63
CA THR A 253 4.43 4.46 20.05
C THR A 253 5.27 3.46 19.24
N ASP A 254 4.71 2.30 18.88
CA ASP A 254 5.36 1.37 17.95
C ASP A 254 5.53 1.99 16.57
N ALA A 255 4.52 2.72 16.10
CA ALA A 255 4.55 3.39 14.81
C ALA A 255 5.63 4.50 14.74
N MET A 256 5.78 5.31 15.79
CA MET A 256 6.89 6.27 15.92
C MET A 256 8.25 5.58 15.89
N ARG A 257 8.42 4.50 16.66
CA ARG A 257 9.68 3.74 16.72
C ARG A 257 10.01 3.13 15.36
N ALA A 258 9.07 2.42 14.74
CA ALA A 258 9.22 1.84 13.41
C ALA A 258 9.61 2.91 12.38
N ARG A 259 8.95 4.08 12.41
CA ARG A 259 9.27 5.20 11.52
C ARG A 259 10.70 5.73 11.75
N SER A 260 11.11 5.91 13.00
CA SER A 260 12.48 6.35 13.34
C SER A 260 13.58 5.33 12.95
N MET A 261 13.23 4.05 12.88
CA MET A 261 14.09 2.96 12.39
C MET A 261 14.12 2.86 10.86
N GLY A 262 13.39 3.72 10.14
CA GLY A 262 13.40 3.78 8.67
C GLY A 262 12.24 3.07 7.98
N ALA A 263 11.23 2.59 8.70
CA ALA A 263 10.07 1.94 8.08
C ALA A 263 9.36 2.87 7.08
N THR A 264 9.10 2.35 5.88
CA THR A 264 8.41 3.03 4.78
C THR A 264 6.97 2.57 4.62
N HIS A 265 6.65 1.31 4.95
CA HIS A 265 5.29 0.75 4.95
C HIS A 265 4.94 0.29 6.38
N LEU A 266 3.88 0.87 6.93
CA LEU A 266 3.34 0.60 8.26
C LEU A 266 1.97 -0.05 8.13
N MET A 267 1.81 -1.25 8.66
CA MET A 267 0.53 -1.92 8.78
C MET A 267 0.02 -1.80 10.20
N VAL A 268 -1.06 -1.03 10.38
CA VAL A 268 -1.72 -0.87 11.68
C VAL A 268 -2.74 -1.99 11.84
N ASN A 269 -2.52 -2.85 12.83
CA ASN A 269 -3.46 -3.92 13.13
C ASN A 269 -4.38 -3.53 14.30
N GLN A 270 -5.65 -3.35 13.96
CA GLN A 270 -6.72 -2.98 14.89
C GLN A 270 -7.11 -4.15 15.80
N TRP A 271 -6.75 -5.41 15.47
CA TRP A 271 -7.02 -6.55 16.34
C TRP A 271 -5.88 -6.75 17.35
N ASP A 272 -6.19 -6.52 18.63
CA ASP A 272 -5.29 -6.90 19.71
C ASP A 272 -5.26 -8.44 19.87
N ARG A 273 -4.07 -9.04 19.74
CA ARG A 273 -3.89 -10.50 19.88
C ARG A 273 -3.64 -10.95 21.33
N VAL A 274 -3.28 -10.04 22.22
CA VAL A 274 -2.98 -10.28 23.64
C VAL A 274 -4.29 -10.26 24.43
N GLU A 275 -5.14 -9.26 24.18
CA GLU A 275 -6.47 -9.10 24.79
C GLU A 275 -7.58 -9.79 24.00
N ASN A 276 -7.34 -10.10 22.72
CA ASN A 276 -8.33 -10.63 21.77
C ASN A 276 -9.50 -9.67 21.46
N VAL A 277 -9.23 -8.36 21.42
CA VAL A 277 -10.22 -7.28 21.25
C VAL A 277 -9.96 -6.50 19.96
N LEU A 278 -11.02 -6.14 19.23
CA LEU A 278 -10.94 -5.19 18.11
C LEU A 278 -10.92 -3.76 18.65
N ARG A 279 -9.91 -2.97 18.30
CA ARG A 279 -9.71 -1.57 18.68
C ARG A 279 -9.60 -0.69 17.42
N PRO A 280 -10.72 -0.21 16.84
CA PRO A 280 -10.71 0.56 15.59
C PRO A 280 -9.94 1.89 15.69
N THR A 281 -9.98 2.54 16.86
CA THR A 281 -9.34 3.84 17.12
C THR A 281 -7.84 3.85 16.81
N ARG A 282 -7.16 2.71 16.92
CA ARG A 282 -5.73 2.53 16.61
C ARG A 282 -5.33 3.06 15.24
N ALA A 283 -6.21 2.91 14.24
CA ALA A 283 -5.95 3.38 12.89
C ALA A 283 -5.82 4.91 12.84
N LEU A 284 -6.68 5.61 13.59
CA LEU A 284 -6.65 7.06 13.70
C LEU A 284 -5.46 7.55 14.52
N GLU A 285 -5.24 6.97 15.70
CA GLU A 285 -4.17 7.31 16.64
C GLU A 285 -2.78 7.25 15.96
N VAL A 286 -2.51 6.17 15.21
CA VAL A 286 -1.24 6.01 14.48
C VAL A 286 -1.11 7.03 13.35
N LYS A 287 -2.20 7.33 12.64
CA LYS A 287 -2.20 8.27 11.52
C LYS A 287 -1.89 9.71 11.97
N GLU A 288 -2.43 10.14 13.10
CA GLU A 288 -2.17 11.47 13.68
C GLU A 288 -0.70 11.67 14.04
N VAL A 289 -0.08 10.64 14.62
CA VAL A 289 1.28 10.72 15.14
C VAL A 289 2.37 10.58 14.06
N VAL A 290 2.10 9.83 12.98
CA VAL A 290 3.10 9.56 11.92
C VAL A 290 2.91 10.42 10.65
N GLY A 291 1.73 10.99 10.42
CA GLY A 291 1.47 11.90 9.29
C GLY A 291 1.20 11.20 7.96
N ASP A 292 1.75 11.71 6.85
CA ASP A 292 1.48 11.23 5.48
C ASP A 292 2.68 10.62 4.75
N ASP A 293 3.85 10.55 5.39
CA ASP A 293 5.08 10.06 4.74
C ASP A 293 5.08 8.52 4.54
N ALA A 294 3.94 7.86 4.73
CA ALA A 294 3.62 6.44 4.55
C ALA A 294 2.33 6.26 3.68
N THR A 295 2.08 5.10 3.03
CA THR A 295 2.55 3.76 3.44
C THR A 295 1.69 3.20 4.57
N PHE A 296 0.45 3.66 4.75
CA PHE A 296 -0.46 3.17 5.78
C PHE A 296 -1.35 2.04 5.25
N ILE A 297 -1.23 0.88 5.87
CA ILE A 297 -2.03 -0.31 5.58
C ILE A 297 -2.90 -0.62 6.81
N ALA A 298 -4.21 -0.76 6.65
CA ALA A 298 -5.10 -1.10 7.75
C ALA A 298 -5.36 -2.61 7.78
N ALA A 299 -5.27 -3.22 8.95
CA ALA A 299 -5.55 -4.63 9.16
C ALA A 299 -6.41 -4.85 10.43
N GLY A 300 -6.99 -6.05 10.54
CA GLY A 300 -7.80 -6.46 11.69
C GLY A 300 -9.27 -6.03 11.58
N GLY A 301 -10.18 -7.00 11.63
CA GLY A 301 -11.63 -6.72 11.73
C GLY A 301 -12.36 -6.23 10.47
N ILE A 302 -11.66 -5.81 9.42
CA ILE A 302 -12.25 -5.22 8.21
C ILE A 302 -13.09 -6.23 7.43
N VAL A 303 -14.41 -5.96 7.33
CA VAL A 303 -15.39 -6.77 6.60
C VAL A 303 -16.43 -5.92 5.84
N SER A 304 -16.82 -4.74 6.32
CA SER A 304 -17.83 -3.88 5.68
C SER A 304 -17.22 -2.81 4.77
N TYR A 305 -18.04 -2.25 3.88
CA TYR A 305 -17.61 -1.11 3.06
C TYR A 305 -17.51 0.19 3.89
N SER A 306 -18.39 0.37 4.88
CA SER A 306 -18.35 1.51 5.82
C SER A 306 -17.01 1.64 6.56
N GLN A 307 -16.43 0.54 7.04
CA GLN A 307 -15.10 0.52 7.66
C GLN A 307 -14.00 0.96 6.67
N ILE A 308 -14.09 0.52 5.42
CA ILE A 308 -13.11 0.85 4.38
C ILE A 308 -13.23 2.32 3.96
N HIS A 309 -14.45 2.84 3.90
CA HIS A 309 -14.75 4.26 3.66
C HIS A 309 -14.14 5.14 4.75
N GLU A 310 -14.34 4.80 6.02
CA GLU A 310 -13.74 5.49 7.17
C GLU A 310 -12.20 5.49 7.09
N LEU A 311 -11.58 4.32 6.90
CA LEU A 311 -10.11 4.19 6.76
C LEU A 311 -9.58 4.99 5.56
N GLY A 312 -10.32 5.02 4.45
CA GLY A 312 -10.02 5.84 3.28
C GLY A 312 -10.00 7.34 3.60
N LEU A 313 -10.99 7.84 4.35
CA LEU A 313 -11.07 9.24 4.80
C LEU A 313 -10.01 9.61 5.83
N ILE A 314 -9.60 8.66 6.69
CA ILE A 314 -8.42 8.81 7.57
C ILE A 314 -7.12 8.95 6.75
N GLY A 315 -7.11 8.51 5.48
CA GLY A 315 -5.96 8.62 4.59
C GLY A 315 -5.03 7.39 4.63
N TYR A 316 -5.61 6.20 4.84
CA TYR A 316 -4.94 4.93 4.57
C TYR A 316 -4.77 4.68 3.08
N ASP A 317 -3.73 3.95 2.70
CA ASP A 317 -3.42 3.57 1.32
C ASP A 317 -3.98 2.20 0.93
N ALA A 318 -4.03 1.27 1.89
CA ALA A 318 -4.47 -0.09 1.61
C ALA A 318 -5.20 -0.73 2.80
N VAL A 319 -6.03 -1.73 2.50
CA VAL A 319 -6.77 -2.54 3.48
C VAL A 319 -6.46 -4.03 3.32
N VAL A 320 -6.31 -4.74 4.44
CA VAL A 320 -6.06 -6.19 4.48
C VAL A 320 -7.36 -6.94 4.72
N LEU A 321 -7.81 -7.66 3.71
CA LEU A 321 -9.00 -8.52 3.74
C LEU A 321 -8.57 -9.96 4.07
N GLY A 322 -8.96 -10.43 5.25
CA GLY A 322 -8.77 -11.80 5.70
C GLY A 322 -10.09 -12.55 5.85
N ARG A 323 -10.87 -12.24 6.90
CA ARG A 323 -12.21 -12.85 7.10
C ARG A 323 -13.17 -12.57 5.93
N ARG A 324 -13.04 -11.40 5.29
CA ARG A 324 -13.86 -11.02 4.13
C ARG A 324 -13.68 -11.95 2.93
N LEU A 325 -12.56 -12.69 2.82
CA LEU A 325 -12.29 -13.64 1.73
C LEU A 325 -13.21 -14.88 1.72
N VAL A 326 -13.94 -15.14 2.81
CA VAL A 326 -14.84 -16.30 2.95
C VAL A 326 -16.21 -16.05 2.30
N TYR A 327 -16.51 -14.82 1.94
CA TYR A 327 -17.81 -14.41 1.42
C TYR A 327 -17.88 -14.59 -0.12
N ASN A 328 -19.09 -14.84 -0.64
CA ASN A 328 -19.29 -15.14 -2.06
C ASN A 328 -19.22 -13.88 -2.96
N ASP A 329 -19.51 -12.70 -2.42
CA ASP A 329 -19.58 -11.40 -3.13
C ASP A 329 -18.23 -10.65 -3.16
N VAL A 330 -17.12 -11.33 -2.89
CA VAL A 330 -15.77 -10.73 -2.88
C VAL A 330 -15.42 -9.99 -4.18
N PRO A 331 -15.69 -10.50 -5.40
CA PRO A 331 -15.40 -9.77 -6.64
C PRO A 331 -16.13 -8.42 -6.73
N ASP A 332 -17.44 -8.40 -6.41
CA ASP A 332 -18.26 -7.18 -6.45
C ASP A 332 -17.85 -6.19 -5.36
N PHE A 333 -17.51 -6.69 -4.17
CA PHE A 333 -16.96 -5.90 -3.08
C PHE A 333 -15.62 -5.25 -3.45
N LEU A 334 -14.74 -5.98 -4.12
CA LEU A 334 -13.48 -5.45 -4.63
C LEU A 334 -13.72 -4.41 -5.72
N ALA A 335 -14.66 -4.63 -6.64
CA ALA A 335 -15.04 -3.64 -7.64
C ALA A 335 -15.53 -2.32 -6.98
N LYS A 336 -16.37 -2.41 -5.93
CA LYS A 336 -16.82 -1.25 -5.14
C LYS A 336 -15.66 -0.52 -4.45
N ILE A 337 -14.69 -1.23 -3.84
CA ILE A 337 -13.48 -0.60 -3.27
C ILE A 337 -12.61 0.04 -4.36
N LYS A 338 -12.46 -0.62 -5.52
CA LYS A 338 -11.68 -0.11 -6.66
C LYS A 338 -12.32 1.09 -7.34
N SER A 339 -13.64 1.23 -7.24
CA SER A 339 -14.38 2.43 -7.67
C SER A 339 -14.31 3.59 -6.67
N TRP A 340 -14.01 3.33 -5.39
CA TRP A 340 -13.91 4.38 -4.37
C TRP A 340 -12.83 5.41 -4.73
N ARG A 341 -13.21 6.68 -4.72
CA ARG A 341 -12.36 7.84 -4.99
C ARG A 341 -12.64 8.92 -3.98
N ALA A 342 -11.57 9.56 -3.53
CA ALA A 342 -11.64 10.74 -2.67
C ALA A 342 -10.67 11.81 -3.18
N PRO A 343 -10.73 13.06 -2.67
CA PRO A 343 -9.73 14.07 -2.95
C PRO A 343 -8.33 13.61 -2.53
N CYS A 344 -7.27 14.24 -3.04
CA CYS A 344 -5.91 13.82 -2.69
C CYS A 344 -5.67 13.94 -1.16
N LYS A 345 -4.81 13.06 -0.61
CA LYS A 345 -4.59 12.93 0.85
C LYS A 345 -4.37 14.26 1.59
N GLY A 346 -3.66 15.21 0.98
CA GLY A 346 -3.41 16.52 1.59
C GLY A 346 -4.70 17.29 1.88
N ILE A 347 -5.68 17.21 0.98
CA ILE A 347 -7.00 17.82 1.14
C ILE A 347 -7.81 17.08 2.21
N LEU A 348 -7.80 15.74 2.21
CA LEU A 348 -8.45 14.93 3.26
C LEU A 348 -7.90 15.27 4.65
N ARG A 349 -6.57 15.35 4.81
CA ARG A 349 -5.93 15.76 6.06
C ARG A 349 -6.35 17.17 6.50
N MET A 350 -6.35 18.15 5.60
CA MET A 350 -6.77 19.51 5.91
C MET A 350 -8.24 19.60 6.32
N SER A 351 -9.08 18.71 5.78
CA SER A 351 -10.53 18.72 5.97
C SER A 351 -11.00 17.78 7.08
N LYS A 352 -10.07 17.17 7.85
CA LYS A 352 -10.38 16.17 8.88
C LYS A 352 -11.43 16.64 9.89
N ALA A 353 -11.34 17.89 10.36
CA ALA A 353 -12.30 18.48 11.32
C ALA A 353 -13.72 18.71 10.73
N MET A 354 -13.86 18.67 9.40
CA MET A 354 -15.16 18.71 8.70
C MET A 354 -15.77 17.31 8.55
N LEU A 355 -14.94 16.26 8.49
CA LEU A 355 -15.36 14.87 8.27
C LEU A 355 -15.59 14.11 9.58
N PHE A 356 -14.86 14.44 10.64
CA PHE A 356 -14.88 13.74 11.92
C PHE A 356 -15.22 14.68 13.08
N ASP A 357 -16.09 14.25 13.98
CA ASP A 357 -16.22 14.81 15.32
C ASP A 357 -15.26 14.08 16.26
N ILE A 358 -14.35 14.85 16.84
CA ILE A 358 -13.35 14.38 17.81
C ILE A 358 -13.78 14.89 19.17
N SER A 359 -14.05 13.97 20.10
CA SER A 359 -14.44 14.29 21.47
C SER A 359 -13.44 13.67 22.45
N GLU A 360 -12.77 14.54 23.19
CA GLU A 360 -11.90 14.16 24.29
C GLU A 360 -12.76 14.11 25.56
N LYS A 361 -12.87 12.93 26.19
CA LYS A 361 -13.38 12.85 27.56
C LYS A 361 -12.24 13.22 28.53
N PRO A 362 -12.43 14.13 29.49
CA PRO A 362 -11.35 14.51 30.41
C PRO A 362 -10.90 13.38 31.34
N ASP A 363 -11.81 12.48 31.72
CA ASP A 363 -11.60 11.49 32.79
C ASP A 363 -11.11 10.12 32.30
N GLU A 364 -11.16 9.88 30.98
CA GLU A 364 -10.68 8.66 30.34
C GLU A 364 -9.74 9.08 29.21
N ALA A 365 -8.54 8.49 29.11
CA ALA A 365 -7.60 8.74 28.00
C ALA A 365 -8.06 8.07 26.68
N MET A 366 -9.36 8.15 26.39
CA MET A 366 -10.02 7.67 25.18
C MET A 366 -10.57 8.86 24.39
N VAL A 367 -9.90 9.15 23.27
CA VAL A 367 -10.44 10.06 22.26
C VAL A 367 -11.52 9.30 21.50
N SER A 368 -12.78 9.74 21.61
CA SER A 368 -13.88 9.15 20.86
C SER A 368 -14.07 9.93 19.57
N VAL A 369 -13.89 9.26 18.44
CA VAL A 369 -13.98 9.86 17.11
C VAL A 369 -15.08 9.19 16.31
N LYS A 370 -15.94 10.01 15.73
CA LYS A 370 -17.08 9.59 14.91
C LYS A 370 -17.06 10.35 13.59
N LEU A 371 -17.48 9.69 12.52
CA LEU A 371 -17.82 10.37 11.27
C LEU A 371 -19.07 11.23 11.49
N LYS A 372 -19.07 12.46 10.95
CA LYS A 372 -20.27 13.32 10.98
C LYS A 372 -21.31 12.79 10.02
N GLU A 373 -22.60 12.98 10.29
CA GLU A 373 -23.66 12.52 9.40
C GLU A 373 -23.55 13.13 7.99
N ASP A 374 -23.22 14.42 7.90
CA ASP A 374 -23.05 15.17 6.65
C ASP A 374 -21.76 14.86 5.86
N HIS A 375 -20.89 13.97 6.35
CA HIS A 375 -19.55 13.75 5.76
C HIS A 375 -19.58 13.36 4.27
N HIS A 376 -20.62 12.64 3.82
CA HIS A 376 -20.82 12.31 2.40
C HIS A 376 -21.07 13.55 1.54
N LYS A 377 -21.86 14.51 2.03
CA LYS A 377 -22.16 15.76 1.31
C LYS A 377 -20.88 16.60 1.17
N VAL A 378 -20.14 16.75 2.27
CA VAL A 378 -18.83 17.42 2.29
C VAL A 378 -17.85 16.75 1.31
N LEU A 379 -17.77 15.41 1.32
CA LEU A 379 -16.91 14.66 0.40
C LEU A 379 -17.31 14.82 -1.08
N ASN A 380 -18.61 14.80 -1.39
CA ASN A 380 -19.12 15.04 -2.74
C ASN A 380 -18.84 16.48 -3.21
N GLU A 381 -19.04 17.48 -2.35
CA GLU A 381 -18.69 18.89 -2.63
C GLU A 381 -17.18 19.06 -2.87
N MET A 382 -16.33 18.42 -2.05
CA MET A 382 -14.88 18.40 -2.24
C MET A 382 -14.48 17.69 -3.54
N ASN A 383 -15.09 16.55 -3.85
CA ASN A 383 -14.84 15.85 -5.12
C ASN A 383 -15.23 16.72 -6.31
N ALA A 384 -16.37 17.41 -6.28
CA ALA A 384 -16.81 18.31 -7.35
C ALA A 384 -15.96 19.60 -7.47
N PHE A 385 -15.37 20.08 -6.36
CA PHE A 385 -14.51 21.27 -6.37
C PHE A 385 -13.06 20.96 -6.79
N TYR A 386 -12.52 19.81 -6.38
CA TYR A 386 -11.12 19.42 -6.62
C TYR A 386 -10.93 18.40 -7.76
N GLY A 387 -12.02 17.87 -8.34
CA GLY A 387 -11.99 16.90 -9.44
C GLY A 387 -13.15 17.09 -10.42
N ASN A 388 -12.93 16.71 -11.69
CA ASN A 388 -14.00 16.65 -12.68
C ASN A 388 -14.93 15.46 -12.38
N GLU A 389 -16.23 15.66 -12.64
CA GLU A 389 -17.36 14.74 -12.40
C GLU A 389 -17.34 14.05 -11.03
N GLY A 390 -18.10 14.62 -10.10
CA GLY A 390 -18.32 14.02 -8.79
C GLY A 390 -19.00 12.66 -8.91
N HIS A 391 -18.24 11.57 -8.79
CA HIS A 391 -18.79 10.26 -8.46
C HIS A 391 -19.62 10.39 -7.18
N ASP A 392 -20.93 10.10 -7.26
CA ASP A 392 -21.80 10.18 -6.09
C ASP A 392 -21.45 9.05 -5.11
N VAL A 393 -20.71 9.40 -4.05
CA VAL A 393 -20.32 8.44 -3.00
C VAL A 393 -21.57 7.88 -2.30
N ALA A 394 -22.70 8.61 -2.32
CA ALA A 394 -23.96 8.12 -1.79
C ALA A 394 -24.59 7.01 -2.64
N GLU A 395 -24.30 6.92 -3.95
CA GLU A 395 -24.86 5.88 -4.82
C GLU A 395 -24.24 4.50 -4.53
N VAL A 396 -22.96 4.46 -4.15
CA VAL A 396 -22.27 3.24 -3.68
C VAL A 396 -22.84 2.72 -2.36
N MET A 397 -23.26 3.63 -1.46
CA MET A 397 -23.85 3.30 -0.16
C MET A 397 -25.34 2.92 -0.24
N LYS A 398 -26.15 3.62 -1.06
CA LYS A 398 -27.60 3.39 -1.17
C LYS A 398 -27.98 1.96 -1.54
N GLN A 399 -27.10 1.23 -2.22
CA GLN A 399 -27.33 -0.17 -2.56
C GLN A 399 -27.28 -1.14 -1.36
N GLU A 400 -26.66 -0.79 -0.23
CA GLU A 400 -26.65 -1.65 0.97
C GLU A 400 -28.06 -1.85 1.56
N HIS A 401 -28.99 -0.91 1.35
CA HIS A 401 -30.36 -1.00 1.86
C HIS A 401 -31.31 -1.82 0.97
N LEU A 402 -30.83 -2.39 -0.14
CA LEU A 402 -31.66 -3.11 -1.12
C LEU A 402 -31.13 -4.51 -1.49
N THR A 403 -30.41 -5.19 -0.57
CA THR A 403 -30.14 -6.62 -0.69
C THR A 403 -30.27 -7.38 0.64
N ASP A 404 -31.12 -8.42 0.59
CA ASP A 404 -31.19 -9.60 1.46
C ASP A 404 -31.64 -9.44 2.95
N PRO A 405 -32.87 -9.91 3.31
CA PRO A 405 -33.33 -10.06 4.69
C PRO A 405 -32.44 -10.95 5.60
N SER A 406 -31.53 -11.74 5.03
CA SER A 406 -30.57 -12.57 5.76
C SER A 406 -29.60 -11.77 6.62
N LEU A 407 -29.23 -10.55 6.21
CA LEU A 407 -28.30 -9.68 6.95
C LEU A 407 -28.88 -9.23 8.30
N LYS A 408 -30.16 -8.86 8.35
CA LYS A 408 -30.83 -8.40 9.57
C LYS A 408 -30.94 -9.48 10.66
N LYS A 409 -30.79 -10.77 10.33
CA LYS A 409 -30.78 -11.86 11.31
C LYS A 409 -29.44 -12.04 12.03
N MET A 410 -28.32 -11.59 11.44
CA MET A 410 -27.01 -11.64 12.10
C MET A 410 -26.71 -10.35 12.87
N GLU A 411 -27.14 -9.19 12.37
CA GLU A 411 -26.95 -7.91 13.08
C GLU A 411 -27.67 -7.86 14.44
N SER A 412 -28.76 -8.61 14.62
CA SER A 412 -29.48 -8.73 15.89
C SER A 412 -28.89 -9.73 16.89
N GLU A 413 -27.86 -10.51 16.53
CA GLU A 413 -27.24 -11.52 17.42
C GLU A 413 -25.88 -11.10 18.00
N ASP A 414 -25.30 -9.99 17.53
CA ASP A 414 -24.04 -9.41 18.04
C ASP A 414 -24.22 -8.06 18.78
N SER A 415 -25.48 -7.61 18.99
CA SER A 415 -25.81 -6.36 19.70
C SER A 415 -26.26 -6.58 21.15
N SER A 416 -25.38 -7.09 22.01
CA SER A 416 -25.53 -7.07 23.48
C SER A 416 -24.17 -7.21 24.16
N GLU A 417 -23.74 -6.40 25.11
CA GLU A 417 -24.31 -5.16 25.67
C GLU A 417 -23.13 -4.33 26.20
N ILE A 418 -23.14 -3.01 25.99
CA ILE A 418 -22.19 -2.12 26.68
C ILE A 418 -22.71 -1.98 28.12
N PRO A 419 -21.88 -2.17 29.16
CA PRO A 419 -22.37 -1.98 30.53
C PRO A 419 -22.80 -0.53 30.77
N GLN A 420 -24.11 -0.33 30.91
CA GLN A 420 -24.67 0.79 31.64
C GLN A 420 -25.49 0.23 32.80
N GLU A 421 -25.08 0.57 34.02
CA GLU A 421 -25.80 0.19 35.23
C GLU A 421 -27.14 0.93 35.31
N ILE A 422 -28.25 0.23 35.13
CA ILE A 422 -29.53 0.62 35.73
C ILE A 422 -30.19 -0.65 36.30
N LYS A 423 -30.61 -0.59 37.56
CA LYS A 423 -31.33 -1.69 38.25
C LYS A 423 -32.82 -1.61 37.96
N ASP A 424 -33.47 -2.76 37.76
CA ASP A 424 -34.92 -2.84 37.67
C ASP A 424 -35.61 -2.51 38.99
N MET A 425 -36.79 -1.88 38.92
CA MET A 425 -37.58 -1.47 40.08
C MET A 425 -38.30 -2.62 40.81
N GLU A 426 -38.45 -3.82 40.21
CA GLU A 426 -39.29 -4.91 40.78
C GLU A 426 -38.75 -6.35 40.61
N GLY A 427 -37.47 -6.48 40.23
CA GLY A 427 -36.60 -7.64 40.50
C GLY A 427 -37.18 -9.05 40.44
N ASN A 428 -37.66 -9.51 39.28
CA ASN A 428 -37.99 -10.92 39.03
C ASN A 428 -37.64 -11.36 37.59
N ASP A 429 -36.76 -12.36 37.46
CA ASP A 429 -36.30 -12.88 36.17
C ASP A 429 -37.38 -13.71 35.44
N ARG A 430 -37.54 -13.49 34.12
CA ARG A 430 -38.37 -14.34 33.26
C ARG A 430 -37.51 -15.34 32.49
N VAL A 431 -37.56 -16.60 32.92
CA VAL A 431 -36.99 -17.75 32.21
C VAL A 431 -37.73 -17.99 30.89
N ILE A 432 -36.99 -18.09 29.78
CA ILE A 432 -37.51 -18.62 28.51
C ILE A 432 -36.61 -19.77 28.05
N THR A 433 -37.14 -20.97 28.07
CA THR A 433 -36.47 -22.20 27.57
C THR A 433 -36.59 -22.26 26.06
N VAL A 434 -35.49 -22.53 25.35
CA VAL A 434 -35.49 -22.74 23.89
C VAL A 434 -34.98 -24.14 23.56
N THR A 435 -35.79 -24.90 22.82
CA THR A 435 -35.46 -26.25 22.34
C THR A 435 -34.72 -26.21 21.02
N CYS A 436 -33.54 -26.83 20.93
CA CYS A 436 -32.76 -26.89 19.69
C CYS A 436 -33.25 -27.98 18.73
N GLY A 437 -33.43 -27.64 17.45
CA GLY A 437 -33.67 -28.58 16.36
C GLY A 437 -32.51 -28.56 15.35
N ASN A 438 -32.04 -29.75 14.95
CA ASN A 438 -31.01 -29.91 13.91
C ASN A 438 -31.62 -29.90 12.49
N PRO A 439 -31.01 -29.19 11.52
CA PRO A 439 -31.31 -29.38 10.11
C PRO A 439 -30.30 -30.33 9.44
N THR A 440 -30.77 -31.50 9.01
CA THR A 440 -30.09 -32.33 8.01
C THR A 440 -30.50 -31.87 6.61
N ASN A 441 -29.54 -31.54 5.74
CA ASN A 441 -29.48 -32.12 4.39
C ASN A 441 -28.24 -31.71 3.60
N THR A 442 -27.71 -32.67 2.85
CA THR A 442 -26.65 -32.52 1.86
C THR A 442 -27.23 -32.20 0.49
N THR A 443 -26.59 -31.32 -0.28
CA THR A 443 -26.75 -31.31 -1.75
C THR A 443 -25.54 -30.65 -2.40
N PHE A 444 -24.77 -31.43 -3.17
CA PHE A 444 -23.72 -30.91 -4.06
C PHE A 444 -24.35 -30.39 -5.35
N VAL A 445 -23.78 -29.33 -5.93
CA VAL A 445 -24.10 -28.89 -7.30
C VAL A 445 -22.86 -29.04 -8.19
N LYS A 446 -23.05 -29.60 -9.39
CA LYS A 446 -22.02 -29.85 -10.40
C LYS A 446 -22.12 -28.86 -11.57
N ASN A 447 -20.99 -28.65 -12.24
CA ASN A 447 -20.80 -28.10 -13.59
C ASN A 447 -21.08 -26.61 -13.83
N ILE A 448 -20.03 -25.89 -14.26
CA ILE A 448 -20.05 -24.50 -14.78
C ILE A 448 -19.49 -24.47 -16.24
N LEU A 449 -19.36 -25.62 -16.91
CA LEU A 449 -18.62 -25.77 -18.17
C LEU A 449 -19.39 -25.44 -19.46
N THR A 450 -20.27 -24.44 -19.43
CA THR A 450 -20.91 -23.90 -20.64
C THR A 450 -21.32 -22.45 -20.43
N THR A 451 -20.67 -21.54 -21.15
CA THR A 451 -21.15 -20.19 -21.41
C THR A 451 -21.06 -19.98 -22.93
N PRO A 452 -22.11 -19.50 -23.61
CA PRO A 452 -21.99 -19.12 -25.01
C PRO A 452 -21.06 -17.91 -25.18
N GLU A 453 -20.55 -17.75 -26.39
CA GLU A 453 -19.38 -16.94 -26.73
C GLU A 453 -19.52 -15.44 -26.35
N SER A 454 -18.45 -14.89 -25.76
CA SER A 454 -18.26 -13.45 -25.58
C SER A 454 -18.04 -12.75 -26.92
N PRO A 455 -18.51 -11.51 -27.13
CA PRO A 455 -18.21 -10.73 -28.32
C PRO A 455 -16.76 -10.19 -28.29
N ASP A 456 -15.77 -11.07 -28.42
CA ASP A 456 -14.33 -10.79 -28.41
C ASP A 456 -13.84 -10.13 -29.73
N SER A 457 -14.59 -9.16 -30.25
CA SER A 457 -14.18 -8.32 -31.38
C SER A 457 -14.94 -6.99 -31.43
N MET A 458 -14.45 -5.94 -30.74
CA MET A 458 -14.77 -4.51 -31.02
C MET A 458 -13.91 -3.48 -30.27
N VAL A 459 -12.67 -3.82 -29.87
CA VAL A 459 -11.66 -2.80 -29.48
C VAL A 459 -10.32 -3.18 -30.09
N ASP A 460 -9.90 -2.48 -31.16
CA ASP A 460 -8.52 -2.60 -31.63
C ASP A 460 -7.59 -1.96 -30.59
N ALA A 461 -6.79 -2.78 -29.92
CA ALA A 461 -5.85 -2.32 -28.91
C ALA A 461 -4.88 -1.25 -29.46
N ASN A 462 -4.58 -1.26 -30.76
CA ASN A 462 -3.74 -0.23 -31.38
C ASN A 462 -4.42 1.14 -31.44
N GLU A 463 -5.75 1.16 -31.61
CA GLU A 463 -6.56 2.39 -31.64
C GLU A 463 -6.63 2.98 -30.23
N TYR A 464 -7.01 2.17 -29.23
CA TYR A 464 -7.02 2.56 -27.81
C TYR A 464 -5.65 3.05 -27.29
N PHE A 465 -4.55 2.36 -27.63
CA PHE A 465 -3.19 2.83 -27.31
C PHE A 465 -2.71 3.98 -28.21
N GLY A 466 -3.40 4.28 -29.30
CA GLY A 466 -3.21 5.45 -30.14
C GLY A 466 -3.82 6.70 -29.51
N GLU A 467 -5.08 6.60 -29.07
CA GLU A 467 -5.84 7.66 -28.40
C GLU A 467 -5.14 8.12 -27.11
N GLN A 468 -4.79 7.21 -26.19
CA GLN A 468 -4.06 7.58 -24.96
C GLN A 468 -2.72 8.26 -25.24
N LYS A 469 -2.03 7.92 -26.34
CA LYS A 469 -0.81 8.63 -26.75
C LYS A 469 -1.12 10.01 -27.29
N ALA A 470 -2.20 10.17 -28.06
CA ALA A 470 -2.65 11.47 -28.56
C ALA A 470 -2.99 12.41 -27.39
N GLU A 471 -3.76 11.95 -26.39
CA GLU A 471 -4.06 12.70 -25.16
C GLU A 471 -2.77 13.11 -24.41
N MET A 472 -1.83 12.17 -24.22
CA MET A 472 -0.54 12.45 -23.59
C MET A 472 0.25 13.53 -24.34
N TYR A 473 0.26 13.52 -25.68
CA TYR A 473 0.92 14.54 -26.48
C TYR A 473 0.18 15.90 -26.43
N GLN A 474 -1.15 15.90 -26.44
CA GLN A 474 -1.94 17.12 -26.25
C GLN A 474 -1.66 17.78 -24.90
N MET A 475 -1.64 16.99 -23.81
CA MET A 475 -1.33 17.48 -22.46
C MET A 475 0.11 17.99 -22.36
N LYS A 476 1.08 17.30 -22.99
CA LYS A 476 2.46 17.78 -23.09
C LYS A 476 2.53 19.13 -23.80
N TRP A 477 1.90 19.28 -24.97
CA TRP A 477 1.87 20.53 -25.73
C TRP A 477 1.16 21.66 -24.99
N TYR A 478 0.09 21.37 -24.23
CA TYR A 478 -0.59 22.35 -23.38
C TYR A 478 0.33 22.88 -22.27
N ILE A 479 1.10 21.99 -21.62
CA ILE A 479 2.08 22.37 -20.59
C ILE A 479 3.23 23.18 -21.21
N GLU A 480 3.75 22.78 -22.38
CA GLU A 480 4.80 23.49 -23.11
C GLU A 480 4.33 24.90 -23.52
N ARG A 481 3.12 25.03 -24.09
CA ARG A 481 2.48 26.32 -24.42
C ARG A 481 2.38 27.24 -23.20
N ARG A 482 1.87 26.75 -22.06
CA ARG A 482 1.76 27.56 -20.84
C ARG A 482 3.11 27.98 -20.27
N LYS A 483 4.14 27.11 -20.33
CA LYS A 483 5.50 27.46 -19.91
C LYS A 483 6.14 28.51 -20.82
N TRP A 484 6.01 28.38 -22.14
CA TRP A 484 6.56 29.33 -23.11
C TRP A 484 5.88 30.70 -23.01
N ILE A 485 4.54 30.75 -22.99
CA ILE A 485 3.80 32.02 -22.82
C ILE A 485 4.15 32.70 -21.50
N LYS A 486 4.27 31.95 -20.40
CA LYS A 486 4.69 32.51 -19.10
C LYS A 486 6.11 33.09 -19.16
N ARG A 487 7.02 32.49 -19.93
CA ARG A 487 8.42 32.92 -20.06
C ARG A 487 8.59 34.16 -20.94
N PHE A 488 7.78 34.30 -21.98
CA PHE A 488 7.90 35.37 -22.98
C PHE A 488 6.78 36.40 -22.94
N ARG A 489 5.97 36.42 -21.88
CA ARG A 489 4.82 37.34 -21.70
C ARG A 489 5.18 38.79 -22.00
N ASP A 490 6.34 39.24 -21.54
CA ASP A 490 6.79 40.63 -21.62
C ASP A 490 7.16 41.08 -23.04
N HIS A 491 7.22 40.15 -24.01
CA HIS A 491 7.51 40.44 -25.42
C HIS A 491 6.23 40.72 -26.25
N PHE A 492 5.04 40.59 -25.66
CA PHE A 492 3.76 40.68 -26.36
C PHE A 492 2.82 41.69 -25.68
N LYS A 493 2.14 42.52 -26.49
CA LYS A 493 1.18 43.53 -26.00
C LYS A 493 -0.06 42.87 -25.38
N THR A 494 -0.54 41.76 -25.95
CA THR A 494 -1.65 40.97 -25.40
C THR A 494 -1.29 39.50 -25.19
N ARG A 495 -2.11 38.80 -24.40
CA ARG A 495 -2.00 37.35 -24.22
C ARG A 495 -2.33 36.59 -25.52
N GLU A 496 -3.25 37.10 -26.33
CA GLU A 496 -3.63 36.48 -27.61
C GLU A 496 -2.47 36.52 -28.62
N ASP A 497 -1.69 37.60 -28.65
CA ASP A 497 -0.50 37.72 -29.49
C ASP A 497 0.55 36.66 -29.11
N ALA A 498 0.79 36.46 -27.81
CA ALA A 498 1.68 35.40 -27.31
C ALA A 498 1.17 33.99 -27.68
N GLU A 499 -0.15 33.79 -27.71
CA GLU A 499 -0.76 32.52 -28.12
C GLU A 499 -0.62 32.29 -29.64
N LYS A 500 -0.85 33.31 -30.48
CA LYS A 500 -0.63 33.25 -31.94
C LYS A 500 0.84 33.02 -32.30
N ALA A 501 1.77 33.69 -31.61
CA ALA A 501 3.21 33.46 -31.79
C ALA A 501 3.62 32.02 -31.41
N HIS A 502 3.07 31.46 -30.33
CA HIS A 502 3.32 30.07 -29.97
C HIS A 502 2.82 29.08 -31.03
N VAL A 503 1.65 29.34 -31.65
CA VAL A 503 1.13 28.50 -32.75
C VAL A 503 2.09 28.52 -33.96
N LEU A 504 2.65 29.68 -34.32
CA LEU A 504 3.67 29.75 -35.36
C LEU A 504 4.94 28.96 -35.00
N LYS A 505 5.46 29.14 -33.77
CA LYS A 505 6.61 28.36 -33.26
C LYS A 505 6.38 26.86 -33.41
N GLN A 506 5.23 26.37 -32.93
CA GLN A 506 4.88 24.96 -32.98
C GLN A 506 4.75 24.44 -34.42
N ALA A 507 4.16 25.22 -35.33
CA ALA A 507 4.05 24.84 -36.73
C ALA A 507 5.43 24.70 -37.40
N ILE A 508 6.36 25.63 -37.14
CA ILE A 508 7.74 25.58 -37.64
C ILE A 508 8.48 24.37 -37.08
N GLU A 509 8.38 24.11 -35.77
CA GLU A 509 9.01 22.95 -35.11
C GLU A 509 8.48 21.62 -35.68
N MET A 510 7.16 21.50 -35.87
CA MET A 510 6.55 20.30 -36.47
C MET A 510 6.99 20.09 -37.93
N TYR A 511 6.99 21.14 -38.76
CA TYR A 511 7.49 21.04 -40.14
C TYR A 511 8.97 20.64 -40.18
N THR A 512 9.79 21.25 -39.33
CA THR A 512 11.24 20.98 -39.26
C THR A 512 11.52 19.55 -38.79
N GLN A 513 10.86 19.07 -37.74
CA GLN A 513 11.01 17.69 -37.26
C GLN A 513 10.50 16.66 -38.29
N PHE A 514 9.38 16.95 -38.97
CA PHE A 514 8.89 16.11 -40.06
C PHE A 514 9.94 16.03 -41.18
N LYS A 515 10.47 17.17 -41.64
CA LYS A 515 11.42 17.22 -42.76
C LYS A 515 12.77 16.57 -42.44
N MET A 516 13.31 16.82 -41.24
CA MET A 516 14.64 16.36 -40.84
C MET A 516 14.69 14.91 -40.34
N ILE A 517 13.59 14.38 -39.79
CA ILE A 517 13.58 13.06 -39.10
C ILE A 517 12.36 12.22 -39.51
N GLY A 518 11.18 12.83 -39.55
CA GLY A 518 9.91 12.12 -39.78
C GLY A 518 9.84 11.46 -41.16
N ALA A 519 10.09 12.23 -42.22
CA ALA A 519 9.94 11.80 -43.61
C ALA A 519 10.85 10.61 -43.94
N GLU A 520 12.12 10.64 -43.52
CA GLU A 520 13.06 9.52 -43.75
C GLU A 520 12.64 8.23 -43.04
N ARG A 521 12.13 8.35 -41.79
CA ARG A 521 11.61 7.19 -41.05
C ARG A 521 10.34 6.64 -41.67
N MET A 522 9.47 7.50 -42.19
CA MET A 522 8.19 7.12 -42.79
C MET A 522 8.32 6.53 -44.20
N LYS A 523 9.35 6.90 -44.99
CA LYS A 523 9.67 6.25 -46.29
C LYS A 523 9.82 4.73 -46.21
N LYS A 524 10.10 4.16 -45.03
CA LYS A 524 10.20 2.70 -44.82
C LYS A 524 8.86 2.00 -44.53
N ARG A 525 7.76 2.75 -44.39
CA ARG A 525 6.45 2.23 -43.91
C ARG A 525 5.23 2.78 -44.65
N LEU A 526 5.35 3.92 -45.33
CA LEU A 526 4.24 4.61 -45.99
C LEU A 526 4.56 4.90 -47.46
N PRO A 527 3.56 4.90 -48.36
CA PRO A 527 3.69 5.37 -49.73
C PRO A 527 4.25 6.79 -49.83
N HIS A 528 4.99 7.07 -50.91
CA HIS A 528 5.53 8.41 -51.17
C HIS A 528 4.44 9.49 -51.34
N VAL A 529 3.24 9.12 -51.79
CA VAL A 529 2.10 10.02 -51.99
C VAL A 529 1.62 10.59 -50.65
N ASP A 530 1.44 9.73 -49.63
CA ASP A 530 0.96 10.14 -48.31
C ASP A 530 1.96 11.04 -47.60
N ILE A 531 3.26 10.74 -47.74
CA ILE A 531 4.34 11.57 -47.19
C ILE A 531 4.34 12.97 -47.84
N ALA A 532 4.12 13.05 -49.16
CA ALA A 532 4.00 14.34 -49.86
C ALA A 532 2.75 15.13 -49.44
N HIS A 533 1.63 14.44 -49.23
CA HIS A 533 0.40 15.05 -48.72
C HIS A 533 0.59 15.60 -47.29
N MET A 534 1.25 14.85 -46.40
CA MET A 534 1.61 15.33 -45.07
C MET A 534 2.52 16.56 -45.10
N GLU A 535 3.50 16.62 -46.03
CA GLU A 535 4.36 17.79 -46.17
C GLU A 535 3.55 19.03 -46.61
N GLN A 536 2.60 18.88 -47.55
CA GLN A 536 1.70 19.95 -47.97
C GLN A 536 0.86 20.47 -46.79
N VAL A 537 0.20 19.59 -46.04
CA VAL A 537 -0.64 19.96 -44.89
C VAL A 537 0.17 20.70 -43.81
N LEU A 538 1.39 20.27 -43.52
CA LEU A 538 2.27 20.98 -42.56
C LEU A 538 2.74 22.33 -43.11
N THR A 539 3.07 22.40 -44.39
CA THR A 539 3.47 23.64 -45.07
C THR A 539 2.35 24.69 -45.02
N ASP A 540 1.11 24.29 -45.28
CA ASP A 540 -0.03 25.21 -45.28
C ASP A 540 -0.43 25.65 -43.87
N LYS A 541 -0.27 24.78 -42.86
CA LYS A 541 -0.37 25.18 -41.43
C LYS A 541 0.68 26.23 -41.05
N VAL A 542 1.92 26.11 -41.50
CA VAL A 542 2.95 27.14 -41.29
C VAL A 542 2.57 28.45 -41.98
N LYS A 543 2.11 28.41 -43.24
CA LYS A 543 1.65 29.61 -43.97
C LYS A 543 0.49 30.31 -43.26
N LEU A 544 -0.47 29.56 -42.72
CA LEU A 544 -1.61 30.12 -41.98
C LEU A 544 -1.14 30.78 -40.68
N ALA A 545 -0.39 30.05 -39.85
CA ALA A 545 0.13 30.58 -38.59
C ALA A 545 1.05 31.81 -38.80
N TYR A 546 1.78 31.88 -39.92
CA TYR A 546 2.62 33.04 -40.26
C TYR A 546 1.82 34.29 -40.64
N LYS A 547 0.61 34.12 -41.21
CA LYS A 547 -0.31 35.25 -41.47
C LYS A 547 -0.91 35.81 -40.18
N GLU A 548 -1.23 34.94 -39.23
CA GLU A 548 -1.88 35.28 -37.96
C GLU A 548 -0.91 35.72 -36.85
N ALA A 549 0.39 35.52 -37.02
CA ALA A 549 1.40 35.86 -36.03
C ALA A 549 1.51 37.37 -35.79
N PRO A 550 1.75 37.81 -34.53
CA PRO A 550 1.85 39.23 -34.20
C PRO A 550 3.06 39.89 -34.87
N ARG A 551 2.94 41.17 -35.18
CA ARG A 551 3.97 41.96 -35.88
C ARG A 551 4.42 43.17 -35.09
N ASP A 552 5.67 43.57 -35.30
CA ASP A 552 6.22 44.83 -34.82
C ASP A 552 5.72 46.02 -35.67
N GLU A 553 6.09 47.23 -35.25
CA GLU A 553 5.70 48.47 -35.93
C GLU A 553 6.37 48.64 -37.32
N ASN A 554 7.34 47.79 -37.66
CA ASN A 554 7.98 47.69 -38.97
C ASN A 554 7.40 46.56 -39.86
N GLY A 555 6.42 45.81 -39.36
CA GLY A 555 5.77 44.69 -40.06
C GLY A 555 6.47 43.33 -39.97
N ASN A 556 7.54 43.20 -39.18
CA ASN A 556 8.24 41.94 -38.92
C ASN A 556 7.47 41.08 -37.91
N VAL A 557 7.54 39.74 -38.03
CA VAL A 557 6.87 38.84 -37.09
C VAL A 557 7.63 38.76 -35.76
N ILE A 558 6.92 38.95 -34.64
CA ILE A 558 7.47 38.86 -33.29
C ILE A 558 7.48 37.38 -32.85
N LEU A 559 8.65 36.75 -32.89
CA LEU A 559 8.85 35.37 -32.45
C LEU A 559 10.14 35.23 -31.61
N PRO A 560 10.05 35.20 -30.27
CA PRO A 560 11.20 34.94 -29.40
C PRO A 560 11.77 33.52 -29.61
N HIS A 561 13.11 33.42 -29.52
CA HIS A 561 13.87 32.16 -29.62
C HIS A 561 13.62 31.19 -28.45
#